data_AF-A0A942TY88-F1
#
_entry.id   AF-A0A942TY88-F1
#
_cell.length_a   1.000
_cell.length_b   1.000
_cell.length_c   1.000
_cell.angle_alpha   90.00
_cell.angle_beta   90.00
_cell.angle_gamma   90.00
#
_symmetry.space_group_name_H-M   'P 1'
#
loop_
_entity.id
_entity.type
_entity.pdbx_description
1 polymer ?
#
loop_
_entity_poly.entity_id
_entity_poly.type
_entity_poly.pdbx_seq_one_letter_code
_entity_poly.pdbx_strand_id
1 'polypeptide(L)'
;MKRSFKKSMFALIATSALLLAACGTTKEDSDNQSGENESKKVLHVGTEATFAPFEYMDKGVITGFDVDLLNVVAEEAGYEVKIENTGWDAMFAGLQSKQLDIGMAGITIDDERKASYDFTAPYFESISMIAFKDNVDIQKAEDIKGLKIGVQNGTTGMYSAEAVVGENSPDISKYETAALMFQALQSGNVDAVVTDVAVALEYEKNNPNSGIKTVIDEDQFELEYYGIAFPKGSEYRDEFDQALTAIFENGKYAEVYKKWFGEEPNIDALKDAASK
;
A
#
# COMPACT_ATOMS: atom_id res chain seq x y z
N MET A 1 -61.90 -53.91 8.68
CA MET A 1 -61.13 -53.95 7.42
C MET A 1 -59.71 -54.42 7.77
N LYS A 2 -59.31 -55.68 7.54
CA LYS A 2 -58.66 -56.23 6.32
C LYS A 2 -57.56 -55.28 5.80
N ARG A 3 -56.29 -55.63 5.59
CA ARG A 3 -55.53 -56.91 5.59
C ARG A 3 -54.03 -56.55 5.43
N SER A 4 -53.14 -57.26 6.11
CA SER A 4 -51.70 -57.36 5.84
C SER A 4 -51.41 -58.13 4.53
N PHE A 5 -50.30 -57.86 3.84
CA PHE A 5 -49.56 -58.80 2.95
C PHE A 5 -48.38 -58.06 2.26
N LYS A 6 -47.24 -58.60 1.83
CA LYS A 6 -46.33 -59.71 2.17
C LYS A 6 -45.05 -59.46 1.35
N LYS A 7 -43.91 -59.97 1.83
CA LYS A 7 -42.66 -60.18 1.06
C LYS A 7 -42.79 -61.37 0.09
N SER A 8 -42.07 -61.32 -1.05
CA SER A 8 -41.50 -62.42 -1.88
C SER A 8 -41.40 -61.95 -3.35
N MET A 9 -40.24 -61.90 -4.01
CA MET A 9 -39.37 -63.00 -4.51
C MET A 9 -39.97 -63.76 -5.71
N PHE A 10 -39.25 -63.67 -6.86
CA PHE A 10 -39.16 -64.52 -8.09
C PHE A 10 -38.95 -63.57 -9.30
N ALA A 11 -38.23 -63.82 -10.40
CA ALA A 11 -37.35 -64.87 -10.94
C ALA A 11 -36.80 -64.29 -12.28
N LEU A 12 -35.51 -64.44 -12.56
CA LEU A 12 -34.93 -65.35 -13.57
C LEU A 12 -35.44 -65.17 -15.02
N ILE A 13 -34.67 -64.50 -15.87
CA ILE A 13 -34.60 -64.78 -17.33
C ILE A 13 -33.13 -64.81 -17.75
N ALA A 14 -32.78 -65.89 -18.42
CA ALA A 14 -31.45 -66.25 -18.88
C ALA A 14 -31.18 -65.80 -20.33
N THR A 15 -29.88 -65.81 -20.65
CA THR A 15 -29.25 -66.03 -21.98
C THR A 15 -29.36 -64.96 -23.06
N SER A 16 -28.21 -64.39 -23.44
CA SER A 16 -27.60 -64.65 -24.76
C SER A 16 -26.14 -64.19 -24.77
N ALA A 17 -25.24 -65.12 -25.10
CA ALA A 17 -23.83 -64.85 -25.36
C ALA A 17 -23.64 -64.38 -26.80
N LEU A 18 -22.75 -63.41 -27.01
CA LEU A 18 -22.03 -63.21 -28.28
C LEU A 18 -20.71 -62.50 -27.97
N LEU A 19 -19.63 -63.27 -27.98
CA LEU A 19 -18.25 -62.81 -28.04
C LEU A 19 -17.97 -62.36 -29.48
N LEU A 20 -17.59 -61.11 -29.67
CA LEU A 20 -16.78 -60.67 -30.80
C LEU A 20 -15.73 -59.71 -30.26
N ALA A 21 -14.51 -60.22 -30.11
CA ALA A 21 -13.32 -59.43 -29.94
C ALA A 21 -13.09 -58.61 -31.21
N ALA A 22 -13.20 -57.29 -31.09
CA ALA A 22 -12.69 -56.35 -32.07
C ALA A 22 -11.53 -55.60 -31.42
N CYS A 23 -10.31 -56.10 -31.64
CA CYS A 23 -9.09 -55.32 -31.45
C CYS A 23 -9.12 -54.18 -32.47
N GLY A 24 -9.53 -52.99 -32.03
CA GLY A 24 -9.30 -51.73 -32.70
C GLY A 24 -8.24 -50.96 -31.94
N THR A 25 -7.08 -50.81 -32.54
CA THR A 25 -5.96 -49.96 -32.09
C THR A 25 -6.44 -48.58 -31.66
N THR A 26 -6.48 -48.35 -30.34
CA THR A 26 -6.64 -47.03 -29.74
C THR A 26 -5.37 -46.22 -29.94
N LYS A 27 -5.54 -45.09 -30.62
CA LYS A 27 -4.59 -43.98 -30.67
C LYS A 27 -4.18 -43.60 -29.25
N GLU A 28 -2.89 -43.30 -29.10
CA GLU A 28 -2.38 -42.43 -28.05
C GLU A 28 -3.16 -41.11 -28.11
N ASP A 29 -4.12 -40.93 -27.21
CA ASP A 29 -4.57 -39.61 -26.83
C ASP A 29 -3.45 -39.02 -25.99
N SER A 30 -2.68 -38.14 -26.62
CA SER A 30 -1.81 -37.20 -25.93
C SER A 30 -2.64 -36.50 -24.87
N ASP A 31 -2.29 -36.72 -23.60
CA ASP A 31 -2.76 -35.94 -22.47
C ASP A 31 -2.56 -34.46 -22.81
N ASN A 32 -3.66 -33.82 -23.18
CA ASN A 32 -3.75 -32.39 -23.27
C ASN A 32 -3.80 -31.93 -21.82
N GLN A 33 -2.62 -31.70 -21.25
CA GLN A 33 -2.42 -31.08 -19.96
C GLN A 33 -3.05 -29.68 -20.04
N SER A 34 -4.36 -29.62 -19.78
CA SER A 34 -5.05 -28.41 -19.44
C SER A 34 -4.39 -27.90 -18.18
N GLY A 35 -3.55 -26.87 -18.34
CA GLY A 35 -2.93 -26.16 -17.24
C GLY A 35 -4.02 -25.81 -16.24
N GLU A 36 -3.92 -26.38 -15.04
CA GLU A 36 -4.62 -25.85 -13.90
C GLU A 36 -4.17 -24.39 -13.78
N ASN A 37 -5.11 -23.47 -14.04
CA ASN A 37 -4.99 -22.10 -13.58
C ASN A 37 -5.00 -22.21 -12.06
N GLU A 38 -3.84 -22.43 -11.44
CA GLU A 38 -3.69 -22.28 -10.00
C GLU A 38 -4.15 -20.86 -9.67
N SER A 39 -5.25 -20.76 -8.92
CA SER A 39 -5.75 -19.46 -8.48
C SER A 39 -4.66 -18.80 -7.64
N LYS A 40 -4.19 -17.62 -8.05
CA LYS A 40 -3.18 -16.86 -7.32
C LYS A 40 -3.63 -16.66 -5.86
N LYS A 41 -2.68 -16.78 -4.93
CA LYS A 41 -2.93 -16.49 -3.51
C LYS A 41 -3.26 -15.00 -3.36
N VAL A 42 -4.34 -14.69 -2.65
CA VAL A 42 -4.76 -13.31 -2.36
C VAL A 42 -4.15 -12.87 -1.03
N LEU A 43 -3.42 -11.76 -1.03
CA LEU A 43 -2.83 -11.14 0.15
C LEU A 43 -3.68 -9.96 0.63
N HIS A 44 -3.84 -9.82 1.93
CA HIS A 44 -4.61 -8.75 2.55
C HIS A 44 -3.72 -7.54 2.85
N VAL A 45 -4.11 -6.38 2.32
CA VAL A 45 -3.32 -5.14 2.39
C VAL A 45 -4.09 -4.08 3.16
N GLY A 46 -3.46 -3.50 4.17
CA GLY A 46 -3.97 -2.30 4.84
C GLY A 46 -3.32 -1.04 4.28
N THR A 47 -4.08 0.06 4.29
CA THR A 47 -3.63 1.39 3.89
C THR A 47 -4.41 2.49 4.65
N GLU A 48 -4.01 3.75 4.49
CA GLU A 48 -4.71 4.94 4.99
C GLU A 48 -5.11 5.82 3.80
N ALA A 49 -6.32 5.60 3.26
CA ALA A 49 -6.73 6.19 1.98
C ALA A 49 -7.14 7.68 2.07
N THR A 50 -6.31 8.52 2.70
CA THR A 50 -6.43 9.98 2.68
C THR A 50 -5.12 10.72 2.32
N PHE A 51 -4.16 10.00 1.75
CA PHE A 51 -2.77 10.42 1.51
C PHE A 51 -2.45 10.58 0.01
N ALA A 52 -3.24 11.39 -0.69
CA ALA A 52 -3.00 11.67 -2.12
C ALA A 52 -1.60 12.31 -2.33
N PRO A 53 -0.84 11.89 -3.35
CA PRO A 53 -1.24 11.04 -4.48
C PRO A 53 -1.03 9.52 -4.27
N PHE A 54 -0.53 9.09 -3.11
CA PHE A 54 -0.14 7.69 -2.86
C PHE A 54 -1.35 6.77 -2.72
N GLU A 55 -2.30 7.14 -1.86
CA GLU A 55 -3.56 6.42 -1.70
C GLU A 55 -4.66 7.38 -1.27
N TYR A 56 -5.80 7.30 -1.93
CA TYR A 56 -6.97 8.09 -1.56
C TYR A 56 -8.24 7.47 -2.12
N MET A 57 -9.37 7.86 -1.55
CA MET A 57 -10.68 7.47 -2.07
C MET A 57 -11.07 8.37 -3.27
N ASP A 58 -11.21 7.80 -4.46
CA ASP A 58 -11.91 8.43 -5.60
C ASP A 58 -13.20 7.66 -5.89
N LYS A 59 -14.35 8.33 -5.81
CA LYS A 59 -15.68 7.76 -6.11
C LYS A 59 -15.96 6.40 -5.43
N GLY A 60 -15.43 6.21 -4.21
CA GLY A 60 -15.63 5.00 -3.43
C GLY A 60 -14.64 3.87 -3.73
N VAL A 61 -13.60 4.13 -4.54
CA VAL A 61 -12.51 3.18 -4.84
C VAL A 61 -11.20 3.75 -4.29
N ILE A 62 -10.38 2.90 -3.66
CA ILE A 62 -9.03 3.27 -3.25
C ILE A 62 -8.16 3.31 -4.51
N THR A 63 -7.52 4.44 -4.76
CA THR A 63 -6.66 4.69 -5.92
C THR A 63 -5.43 5.48 -5.49
N GLY A 64 -4.38 5.48 -6.30
CA GLY A 64 -3.19 6.26 -6.06
C GLY A 64 -1.94 5.56 -6.57
N PHE A 65 -0.79 6.20 -6.42
CA PHE A 65 0.50 5.65 -6.80
C PHE A 65 0.81 4.34 -6.09
N ASP A 66 0.60 4.26 -4.77
CA ASP A 66 0.86 3.06 -3.98
C ASP A 66 -0.04 1.91 -4.42
N VAL A 67 -1.30 2.20 -4.74
CA VAL A 67 -2.26 1.21 -5.24
C VAL A 67 -1.80 0.62 -6.58
N ASP A 68 -1.43 1.47 -7.54
CA ASP A 68 -0.99 1.01 -8.86
C ASP A 68 0.33 0.25 -8.76
N LEU A 69 1.28 0.77 -7.99
CA LEU A 69 2.58 0.15 -7.79
C LEU A 69 2.43 -1.22 -7.13
N LEU A 70 1.64 -1.33 -6.05
CA LEU A 70 1.44 -2.59 -5.35
C LEU A 70 0.82 -3.65 -6.25
N ASN A 71 -0.16 -3.29 -7.07
CA ASN A 71 -0.77 -4.22 -8.02
C ASN A 71 0.26 -4.77 -9.01
N VAL A 72 1.15 -3.90 -9.53
CA VAL A 72 2.21 -4.29 -10.47
C VAL A 72 3.27 -5.17 -9.78
N VAL A 73 3.70 -4.82 -8.56
CA VAL A 73 4.66 -5.62 -7.78
C VAL A 73 4.05 -6.98 -7.42
N ALA A 74 2.80 -7.01 -6.95
CA ALA A 74 2.13 -8.26 -6.60
C ALA A 74 1.91 -9.16 -7.82
N GLU A 75 1.54 -8.60 -8.97
CA GLU A 75 1.40 -9.37 -10.21
C GLU A 75 2.72 -10.04 -10.61
N GLU A 76 3.83 -9.28 -10.54
CA GLU A 76 5.18 -9.77 -10.83
C GLU A 76 5.64 -10.82 -9.80
N ALA A 77 5.28 -10.66 -8.53
CA ALA A 77 5.53 -11.62 -7.46
C ALA A 77 4.62 -12.87 -7.51
N GLY A 78 3.61 -12.91 -8.39
CA GLY A 78 2.71 -14.05 -8.54
C GLY A 78 1.48 -14.05 -7.60
N TYR A 79 1.15 -12.91 -7.01
CA TYR A 79 0.05 -12.75 -6.06
C TYR A 79 -1.10 -11.91 -6.62
N GLU A 80 -2.26 -12.02 -5.97
CA GLU A 80 -3.33 -11.03 -6.02
C GLU A 80 -3.36 -10.26 -4.70
N VAL A 81 -3.82 -9.01 -4.71
CA VAL A 81 -3.95 -8.19 -3.49
C VAL A 81 -5.38 -7.74 -3.29
N LYS A 82 -5.80 -7.72 -2.02
CA LYS A 82 -7.05 -7.11 -1.57
C LYS A 82 -6.71 -5.94 -0.66
N ILE A 83 -6.86 -4.74 -1.20
CA ILE A 83 -6.53 -3.50 -0.50
C ILE A 83 -7.75 -2.97 0.25
N GLU A 84 -7.58 -2.70 1.53
CA GLU A 84 -8.60 -2.17 2.43
C GLU A 84 -8.09 -0.90 3.11
N ASN A 85 -8.94 0.12 3.17
CA ASN A 85 -8.66 1.33 3.95
C ASN A 85 -8.89 1.01 5.42
N THR A 86 -7.82 0.68 6.13
CA THR A 86 -7.86 0.31 7.55
C THR A 86 -7.65 1.50 8.47
N GLY A 87 -7.00 2.56 7.97
CA GLY A 87 -6.45 3.65 8.78
C GLY A 87 -5.01 3.36 9.23
N TRP A 88 -4.29 4.42 9.59
CA TRP A 88 -2.84 4.38 9.87
C TRP A 88 -2.48 3.47 11.05
N ASP A 89 -2.99 3.79 12.24
CA ASP A 89 -2.65 3.03 13.46
C ASP A 89 -3.18 1.59 13.39
N ALA A 90 -4.37 1.39 12.81
CA ALA A 90 -4.99 0.09 12.65
C ALA A 90 -4.25 -0.80 11.64
N MET A 91 -3.66 -0.22 10.58
CA MET A 91 -2.82 -0.94 9.63
C MET A 91 -1.62 -1.57 10.35
N PHE A 92 -0.87 -0.78 11.13
CA PHE A 92 0.28 -1.28 11.89
C PHE A 92 -0.12 -2.35 12.92
N ALA A 93 -1.23 -2.16 13.63
CA ALA A 93 -1.77 -3.18 14.52
C ALA A 93 -2.17 -4.48 13.77
N GLY A 94 -2.72 -4.34 12.56
CA GLY A 94 -3.05 -5.46 11.67
C GLY A 94 -1.82 -6.25 11.22
N LEU A 95 -0.73 -5.56 10.88
CA LEU A 95 0.56 -6.18 10.56
C LEU A 95 1.15 -6.91 11.77
N GLN A 96 1.17 -6.27 12.93
CA GLN A 96 1.71 -6.87 14.15
C GLN A 96 0.96 -8.14 14.55
N SER A 97 -0.36 -8.14 14.40
CA SER A 97 -1.22 -9.29 14.68
C SER A 97 -1.30 -10.32 13.54
N LYS A 98 -0.64 -10.05 12.41
CA LYS A 98 -0.67 -10.86 11.17
C LYS A 98 -2.09 -11.05 10.60
N GLN A 99 -2.98 -10.10 10.87
CA GLN A 99 -4.29 -10.01 10.20
C GLN A 99 -4.17 -9.39 8.81
N LEU A 100 -3.16 -8.55 8.62
CA LEU A 100 -2.73 -8.03 7.32
C LEU A 100 -1.41 -8.69 6.93
N ASP A 101 -1.28 -9.01 5.64
CA ASP A 101 -0.06 -9.52 5.05
C ASP A 101 0.90 -8.39 4.65
N ILE A 102 0.34 -7.24 4.24
CA ILE A 102 1.06 -6.09 3.67
C ILE A 102 0.47 -4.78 4.20
N GLY A 103 1.32 -3.79 4.44
CA GLY A 103 0.94 -2.39 4.63
C GLY A 103 1.64 -1.54 3.59
N MET A 104 0.89 -0.67 2.90
CA MET A 104 1.45 0.27 1.94
C MET A 104 0.64 1.56 2.01
N ALA A 105 1.30 2.63 2.45
CA ALA A 105 0.67 3.91 2.73
C ALA A 105 1.72 5.04 2.81
N GLY A 106 2.62 5.14 1.83
CA GLY A 106 3.76 6.08 1.86
C GLY A 106 4.65 5.90 3.10
N ILE A 107 4.94 4.65 3.49
CA ILE A 107 5.53 4.36 4.80
C ILE A 107 7.05 4.53 4.74
N THR A 108 7.57 5.57 5.37
CA THR A 108 9.02 5.74 5.59
C THR A 108 9.63 4.54 6.32
N ILE A 109 10.72 4.03 5.77
CA ILE A 109 11.58 3.02 6.39
C ILE A 109 12.43 3.73 7.44
N ASP A 110 12.22 3.38 8.71
CA ASP A 110 13.04 3.86 9.82
C ASP A 110 13.42 2.70 10.77
N ASP A 111 14.40 2.94 11.64
CA ASP A 111 14.94 1.91 12.52
C ASP A 111 13.93 1.46 13.61
N GLU A 112 13.03 2.34 14.04
CA GLU A 112 11.98 2.02 15.01
C GLU A 112 10.97 1.03 14.40
N ARG A 113 10.49 1.33 13.19
CA ARG A 113 9.58 0.48 12.42
C ARG A 113 10.26 -0.83 12.04
N LYS A 114 11.53 -0.82 11.62
CA LYS A 114 12.29 -2.04 11.31
C LYS A 114 12.46 -2.97 12.52
N ALA A 115 12.35 -2.46 13.76
CA ALA A 115 12.35 -3.32 14.93
C ALA A 115 11.08 -4.19 15.02
N SER A 116 9.96 -3.73 14.45
CA SER A 116 8.64 -4.37 14.56
C SER A 116 8.12 -4.97 13.25
N TYR A 117 8.62 -4.50 12.11
CA TYR A 117 8.16 -4.84 10.77
C TYR A 117 9.35 -5.16 9.86
N ASP A 118 9.09 -5.83 8.75
CA ASP A 118 10.05 -5.97 7.65
C ASP A 118 9.61 -5.12 6.47
N PHE A 119 10.58 -4.66 5.69
CA PHE A 119 10.35 -3.81 4.52
C PHE A 119 11.05 -4.37 3.28
N THR A 120 10.51 -4.09 2.10
CA THR A 120 11.29 -4.12 0.85
C THR A 120 12.41 -3.08 0.88
N ALA A 121 13.30 -3.15 -0.11
CA ALA A 121 14.04 -2.01 -0.60
C ALA A 121 13.11 -0.81 -0.89
N PRO A 122 13.65 0.41 -0.86
CA PRO A 122 12.84 1.60 -1.03
C PRO A 122 12.27 1.74 -2.44
N TYR A 123 11.02 2.20 -2.53
CA TYR A 123 10.33 2.44 -3.80
C TYR A 123 10.07 3.92 -4.08
N PHE A 124 10.30 4.82 -3.12
CA PHE A 124 10.09 6.25 -3.27
C PHE A 124 11.04 7.02 -2.34
N GLU A 125 11.52 8.18 -2.78
CA GLU A 125 12.30 9.13 -1.96
C GLU A 125 11.39 10.31 -1.61
N SER A 126 11.32 10.66 -0.34
CA SER A 126 10.50 11.74 0.21
C SER A 126 11.34 12.62 1.12
N ILE A 127 10.73 13.70 1.57
CA ILE A 127 11.24 14.62 2.57
C ILE A 127 10.05 15.37 3.16
N SER A 128 10.11 15.67 4.45
CA SER A 128 9.09 16.48 5.11
C SER A 128 9.03 17.91 4.49
N MET A 129 7.82 18.44 4.37
CA MET A 129 7.52 19.77 3.84
C MET A 129 6.49 20.46 4.72
N ILE A 130 6.57 21.79 4.80
CA ILE A 130 5.61 22.60 5.54
C ILE A 130 4.58 23.16 4.58
N ALA A 131 3.29 22.89 4.81
CA ALA A 131 2.18 23.54 4.13
C ALA A 131 1.47 24.50 5.10
N PHE A 132 1.20 25.73 4.66
CA PHE A 132 0.71 26.80 5.53
C PHE A 132 -0.18 27.78 4.77
N LYS A 133 -0.98 28.57 5.48
CA LYS A 133 -1.78 29.61 4.83
C LYS A 133 -0.93 30.82 4.45
N ASP A 134 -1.29 31.47 3.34
CA ASP A 134 -0.59 32.61 2.77
C ASP A 134 -0.54 33.87 3.66
N ASN A 135 -1.36 33.92 4.72
CA ASN A 135 -1.36 34.96 5.73
C ASN A 135 -0.36 34.72 6.87
N VAL A 136 0.35 33.58 6.85
CA VAL A 136 1.47 33.24 7.73
C VAL A 136 2.76 33.32 6.90
N ASP A 137 3.82 33.89 7.48
CA ASP A 137 5.11 34.01 6.81
C ASP A 137 6.06 32.93 7.34
N ILE A 138 6.33 31.91 6.52
CA ILE A 138 7.21 30.79 6.81
C ILE A 138 8.15 30.64 5.61
N GLN A 139 9.46 30.79 5.84
CA GLN A 139 10.49 30.66 4.80
C GLN A 139 11.45 29.51 5.08
N LYS A 140 11.47 29.01 6.32
CA LYS A 140 12.31 27.90 6.79
C LYS A 140 11.64 27.19 7.95
N ALA A 141 12.15 26.01 8.32
CA ALA A 141 11.52 25.19 9.34
C ALA A 141 11.43 25.90 10.69
N GLU A 142 12.45 26.65 11.10
CA GLU A 142 12.44 27.38 12.38
C GLU A 142 11.30 28.39 12.54
N ASP A 143 10.71 28.88 11.44
CA ASP A 143 9.64 29.89 11.48
C ASP A 143 8.32 29.30 12.01
N ILE A 144 8.22 27.97 12.15
CA ILE A 144 7.05 27.32 12.76
C ILE A 144 7.03 27.42 14.30
N LYS A 145 8.12 27.87 14.93
CA LYS A 145 8.21 28.01 16.39
C LYS A 145 7.18 29.02 16.91
N GLY A 146 6.32 28.59 17.84
CA GLY A 146 5.25 29.40 18.41
C GLY A 146 3.99 29.51 17.54
N LEU A 147 3.93 28.78 16.42
CA LEU A 147 2.73 28.60 15.61
C LEU A 147 2.01 27.31 16.03
N LYS A 148 0.72 27.19 15.70
CA LYS A 148 -0.01 25.93 15.84
C LYS A 148 0.30 25.02 14.66
N ILE A 149 0.77 23.82 14.93
CA ILE A 149 1.25 22.88 13.91
C ILE A 149 0.34 21.66 13.90
N GLY A 150 -0.18 21.30 12.74
CA GLY A 150 -0.88 20.04 12.52
C GLY A 150 0.05 18.98 11.95
N VAL A 151 -0.01 17.77 12.51
CA VAL A 151 0.72 16.61 12.00
C VAL A 151 -0.18 15.38 12.08
N GLN A 152 0.08 14.38 11.25
CA GLN A 152 -0.50 13.07 11.46
C GLN A 152 0.21 12.36 12.62
N ASN A 153 -0.53 11.66 13.47
CA ASN A 153 0.03 10.95 14.60
C ASN A 153 0.95 9.82 14.15
N GLY A 154 2.12 9.68 14.78
CA GLY A 154 3.04 8.56 14.52
C GLY A 154 3.70 8.56 13.13
N THR A 155 3.80 9.72 12.49
CA THR A 155 4.48 9.88 11.19
C THR A 155 5.80 10.63 11.32
N THR A 156 6.64 10.54 10.30
CA THR A 156 7.89 11.28 10.19
C THR A 156 7.66 12.79 10.14
N GLY A 157 6.57 13.27 9.53
CA GLY A 157 6.16 14.68 9.62
C GLY A 157 5.96 15.17 11.06
N MET A 158 5.44 14.31 11.96
CA MET A 158 5.39 14.62 13.41
C MET A 158 6.79 14.72 14.01
N TYR A 159 7.67 13.76 13.73
CA TYR A 159 9.04 13.76 14.24
C TYR A 159 9.85 14.97 13.74
N SER A 160 9.69 15.33 12.46
CA SER A 160 10.27 16.53 11.86
C SER A 160 9.78 17.82 12.52
N ALA A 161 8.49 17.93 12.83
CA ALA A 161 7.97 19.06 13.59
C ALA A 161 8.53 19.09 15.02
N GLU A 162 8.53 17.94 15.71
CA GLU A 162 9.06 17.78 17.07
C GLU A 162 10.56 18.12 17.15
N ALA A 163 11.35 17.82 16.12
CA ALA A 163 12.76 18.19 16.05
C ALA A 163 12.97 19.72 16.05
N VAL A 164 12.01 20.48 15.52
CA VAL A 164 12.08 21.95 15.42
C VAL A 164 11.52 22.64 16.65
N VAL A 165 10.36 22.20 17.16
CA VAL A 165 9.63 22.88 18.26
C VAL A 165 9.72 22.16 19.60
N GLY A 166 10.35 21.00 19.65
CA GLY A 166 10.51 20.15 20.83
C GLY A 166 9.52 18.98 20.86
N GLU A 167 9.98 17.83 21.33
CA GLU A 167 9.17 16.63 21.55
C GLU A 167 7.94 16.94 22.41
N ASN A 168 6.76 16.46 21.98
CA ASN A 168 5.49 16.66 22.68
C ASN A 168 5.16 18.15 22.96
N SER A 169 5.65 19.07 22.13
CA SER A 169 5.31 20.49 22.24
C SER A 169 3.79 20.69 22.24
N PRO A 170 3.25 21.57 23.12
CA PRO A 170 1.82 21.89 23.13
C PRO A 170 1.34 22.60 21.86
N ASP A 171 2.28 23.07 21.03
CA ASP A 171 2.00 23.70 19.73
C ASP A 171 1.62 22.66 18.66
N ILE A 172 1.90 21.36 18.89
CA ILE A 172 1.61 20.28 17.96
C ILE A 172 0.24 19.67 18.27
N SER A 173 -0.64 19.71 17.27
CA SER A 173 -1.91 18.99 17.22
C SER A 173 -1.77 17.75 16.35
N LYS A 174 -1.97 16.58 16.95
CA LYS A 174 -1.85 15.27 16.28
C LYS A 174 -3.23 14.85 15.74
N TYR A 175 -3.28 14.47 14.46
CA TYR A 175 -4.49 14.05 13.77
C TYR A 175 -4.39 12.58 13.35
N GLU A 176 -5.53 11.90 13.32
CA GLU A 176 -5.60 10.48 12.94
C GLU A 176 -5.28 10.25 11.45
N THR A 177 -5.71 11.17 10.59
CA THR A 177 -5.59 11.05 9.14
C THR A 177 -5.06 12.34 8.52
N ALA A 178 -4.43 12.22 7.36
CA ALA A 178 -3.99 13.39 6.60
C ALA A 178 -5.17 14.29 6.21
N ALA A 179 -6.34 13.73 5.88
CA ALA A 179 -7.54 14.52 5.63
C ALA A 179 -7.92 15.43 6.83
N LEU A 180 -7.89 14.91 8.06
CA LEU A 180 -8.21 15.70 9.26
C LEU A 180 -7.15 16.78 9.53
N MET A 181 -5.88 16.45 9.33
CA MET A 181 -4.76 17.40 9.45
C MET A 181 -4.93 18.58 8.48
N PHE A 182 -5.17 18.30 7.21
CA PHE A 182 -5.38 19.33 6.20
C PHE A 182 -6.69 20.10 6.39
N GLN A 183 -7.76 19.47 6.86
CA GLN A 183 -8.99 20.16 7.23
C GLN A 183 -8.74 21.15 8.38
N ALA A 184 -7.90 20.80 9.36
CA ALA A 184 -7.50 21.71 10.42
C ALA A 184 -6.72 22.91 9.89
N LEU A 185 -5.84 22.70 8.91
CA LEU A 185 -5.18 23.80 8.20
C LEU A 185 -6.20 24.69 7.52
N GLN A 186 -7.07 24.15 6.66
CA GLN A 186 -8.08 24.93 5.94
C GLN A 186 -8.97 25.75 6.88
N SER A 187 -9.41 25.16 8.00
CA SER A 187 -10.25 25.85 8.99
C SER A 187 -9.50 26.89 9.83
N GLY A 188 -8.17 26.91 9.81
CA GLY A 188 -7.34 27.80 10.63
C GLY A 188 -7.26 27.35 12.10
N ASN A 189 -7.53 26.07 12.36
CA ASN A 189 -7.30 25.49 13.67
C ASN A 189 -5.79 25.32 13.95
N VAL A 190 -5.01 25.10 12.88
CA VAL A 190 -3.55 25.15 12.87
C VAL A 190 -3.09 26.16 11.82
N ASP A 191 -1.90 26.73 12.03
CA ASP A 191 -1.29 27.74 11.16
C ASP A 191 -0.46 27.09 10.04
N ALA A 192 0.14 25.93 10.33
CA ALA A 192 0.93 25.13 9.42
C ALA A 192 0.69 23.63 9.65
N VAL A 193 1.02 22.81 8.65
CA VAL A 193 1.13 21.36 8.78
C VAL A 193 2.49 20.89 8.27
N VAL A 194 3.02 19.83 8.86
CA VAL A 194 4.27 19.19 8.42
C VAL A 194 3.94 17.78 7.94
N THR A 195 4.23 17.51 6.67
CA THR A 195 3.89 16.25 5.98
C THR A 195 4.81 16.05 4.77
N ASP A 196 4.79 14.87 4.18
CA ASP A 196 5.59 14.54 3.00
C ASP A 196 5.41 15.47 1.80
N VAL A 197 6.52 15.78 1.13
CA VAL A 197 6.61 16.75 0.03
C VAL A 197 5.59 16.51 -1.08
N ALA A 198 5.44 15.27 -1.56
CA ALA A 198 4.50 14.95 -2.63
C ALA A 198 3.04 15.17 -2.20
N VAL A 199 2.73 14.92 -0.93
CA VAL A 199 1.38 15.13 -0.38
C VAL A 199 1.09 16.61 -0.20
N ALA A 200 2.02 17.38 0.34
CA ALA A 200 1.90 18.83 0.48
C ALA A 200 1.69 19.51 -0.89
N LEU A 201 2.50 19.14 -1.89
CA LEU A 201 2.40 19.69 -3.25
C LEU A 201 1.10 19.28 -3.96
N GLU A 202 0.71 18.01 -3.87
CA GLU A 202 -0.55 17.56 -4.49
C GLU A 202 -1.76 18.21 -3.82
N TYR A 203 -1.70 18.44 -2.51
CA TYR A 203 -2.74 19.17 -1.78
C TYR A 203 -2.84 20.62 -2.25
N GLU A 204 -1.72 21.36 -2.34
CA GLU A 204 -1.67 22.72 -2.86
C GLU A 204 -2.25 22.80 -4.28
N LYS A 205 -1.80 21.91 -5.16
CA LYS A 205 -2.24 21.81 -6.57
C LYS A 205 -3.74 21.56 -6.70
N ASN A 206 -4.30 20.68 -5.87
CA ASN A 206 -5.72 20.33 -5.91
C ASN A 206 -6.62 21.38 -5.22
N ASN A 207 -6.03 22.32 -4.48
CA ASN A 207 -6.75 23.37 -3.76
C ASN A 207 -6.24 24.79 -4.15
N PRO A 208 -6.27 25.19 -5.43
CA PRO A 208 -5.60 26.41 -5.92
C PRO A 208 -6.18 27.73 -5.35
N ASN A 209 -7.37 27.69 -4.76
CA ASN A 209 -8.02 28.85 -4.14
C ASN A 209 -8.00 28.81 -2.60
N SER A 210 -7.28 27.85 -2.00
CA SER A 210 -7.19 27.71 -0.54
C SER A 210 -6.30 28.75 0.13
N GLY A 211 -5.46 29.44 -0.65
CA GLY A 211 -4.40 30.30 -0.11
C GLY A 211 -3.31 29.50 0.58
N ILE A 212 -3.20 28.19 0.34
CA ILE A 212 -2.13 27.37 0.90
C ILE A 212 -0.87 27.55 0.05
N LYS A 213 0.26 27.66 0.75
CA LYS A 213 1.61 27.68 0.21
C LYS A 213 2.41 26.56 0.85
N THR A 214 3.51 26.21 0.22
CA THR A 214 4.42 25.19 0.71
C THR A 214 5.86 25.70 0.78
N VAL A 215 6.64 25.19 1.74
CA VAL A 215 8.07 25.44 1.86
C VAL A 215 8.78 24.19 2.33
N ILE A 216 9.93 23.92 1.73
CA ILE A 216 10.85 22.84 2.09
C ILE A 216 12.12 23.45 2.67
N ASP A 217 12.68 22.81 3.69
CA ASP A 217 13.95 23.19 4.32
C ASP A 217 14.87 21.96 4.35
N GLU A 218 15.60 21.76 3.24
CA GLU A 218 16.50 20.61 3.04
C GLU A 218 17.66 20.55 4.04
N ASP A 219 17.98 21.68 4.70
CA ASP A 219 19.01 21.74 5.75
C ASP A 219 18.45 21.28 7.11
N GLN A 220 17.13 21.21 7.28
CA GLN A 220 16.45 20.84 8.53
C GLN A 220 15.75 19.48 8.48
N PHE A 221 15.22 19.11 7.31
CA PHE A 221 14.50 17.85 7.15
C PHE A 221 15.37 16.81 6.45
N GLU A 222 15.37 15.59 6.98
CA GLU A 222 16.14 14.49 6.42
C GLU A 222 15.40 13.86 5.24
N LEU A 223 16.16 13.25 4.32
CA LEU A 223 15.57 12.42 3.28
C LEU A 223 14.96 11.16 3.89
N GLU A 224 13.81 10.81 3.36
CA GLU A 224 12.99 9.68 3.77
C GLU A 224 12.83 8.73 2.60
N TYR A 225 12.72 7.43 2.88
CA TYR A 225 12.57 6.42 1.84
C TYR A 225 11.42 5.50 2.16
N TYR A 226 10.46 5.37 1.25
CA TYR A 226 9.29 4.54 1.49
C TYR A 226 9.53 3.08 1.15
N GLY A 227 8.97 2.17 1.94
CA GLY A 227 9.05 0.73 1.72
C GLY A 227 7.68 0.07 1.88
N ILE A 228 7.50 -1.06 1.21
CA ILE A 228 6.32 -1.92 1.42
C ILE A 228 6.53 -2.63 2.76
N ALA A 229 5.61 -2.46 3.70
CA ALA A 229 5.72 -3.01 5.06
C ALA A 229 5.07 -4.39 5.16
N PHE A 230 5.68 -5.27 5.95
CA PHE A 230 5.21 -6.63 6.22
C PHE A 230 5.29 -6.93 7.73
N PRO A 231 4.50 -7.89 8.24
CA PRO A 231 4.76 -8.45 9.55
C PRO A 231 6.20 -8.96 9.68
N LYS A 232 6.80 -8.84 10.88
CA LYS A 232 8.14 -9.37 11.13
C LYS A 232 8.23 -10.87 10.79
N GLY A 233 9.25 -11.24 10.03
CA GLY A 233 9.49 -12.59 9.53
C GLY A 233 8.49 -13.04 8.47
N SER A 234 7.91 -12.11 7.70
CA SER A 234 7.00 -12.44 6.60
C SER A 234 7.70 -13.25 5.50
N GLU A 235 7.03 -14.28 5.00
CA GLU A 235 7.52 -15.09 3.87
C GLU A 235 7.46 -14.34 2.53
N TYR A 236 6.61 -13.30 2.42
CA TYR A 236 6.40 -12.57 1.17
C TYR A 236 7.43 -11.47 0.91
N ARG A 237 8.15 -11.03 1.94
CA ARG A 237 9.01 -9.84 1.86
C ARG A 237 10.06 -9.97 0.77
N ASP A 238 10.78 -11.10 0.72
CA ASP A 238 11.86 -11.30 -0.25
C ASP A 238 11.33 -11.46 -1.68
N GLU A 239 10.14 -12.04 -1.85
CA GLU A 239 9.49 -12.18 -3.15
C GLU A 239 9.03 -10.81 -3.70
N PHE A 240 8.47 -9.96 -2.84
CA PHE A 240 8.10 -8.59 -3.20
C PHE A 240 9.32 -7.71 -3.46
N ASP A 241 10.42 -7.91 -2.74
CA ASP A 241 11.68 -7.19 -2.96
C ASP A 241 12.31 -7.55 -4.32
N GLN A 242 12.28 -8.83 -4.69
CA GLN A 242 12.71 -9.30 -6.00
C GLN A 242 11.80 -8.77 -7.11
N ALA A 243 10.48 -8.79 -6.90
CA ALA A 243 9.52 -8.24 -7.85
C ALA A 243 9.70 -6.72 -8.04
N LEU A 244 9.93 -5.97 -6.96
CA LEU A 244 10.23 -4.53 -7.02
C LEU A 244 11.48 -4.27 -7.88
N THR A 245 12.53 -5.07 -7.67
CA THR A 245 13.75 -5.00 -8.48
C THR A 245 13.47 -5.29 -9.95
N ALA A 246 12.69 -6.34 -10.25
CA ALA A 246 12.35 -6.71 -11.61
C ALA A 246 11.56 -5.59 -12.34
N ILE A 247 10.64 -4.90 -11.65
CA ILE A 247 9.86 -3.82 -12.26
C ILE A 247 10.65 -2.53 -12.46
N PHE A 248 11.73 -2.32 -11.69
CA PHE A 248 12.71 -1.27 -11.98
C PHE A 248 13.46 -1.57 -13.27
N GLU A 249 13.83 -2.82 -13.52
CA GLU A 249 14.61 -3.23 -14.69
C GLU A 249 13.78 -3.31 -15.98
N ASN A 250 12.52 -3.74 -15.88
CA ASN A 250 11.65 -3.92 -17.03
C ASN A 250 10.85 -2.66 -17.42
N GLY A 251 10.98 -1.57 -16.65
CA GLY A 251 10.40 -0.26 -16.94
C GLY A 251 8.97 -0.04 -16.43
N LYS A 252 8.28 -1.07 -15.91
CA LYS A 252 6.92 -0.93 -15.38
C LYS A 252 6.83 0.07 -14.23
N TYR A 253 7.85 0.15 -13.37
CA TYR A 253 7.89 1.17 -12.31
C TYR A 253 7.88 2.60 -12.87
N ALA A 254 8.67 2.86 -13.92
CA ALA A 254 8.71 4.18 -14.55
C ALA A 254 7.37 4.54 -15.21
N GLU A 255 6.66 3.57 -15.80
CA GLU A 255 5.31 3.77 -16.33
C GLU A 255 4.32 4.21 -15.24
N VAL A 256 4.32 3.51 -14.09
CA VAL A 256 3.47 3.86 -12.94
C VAL A 256 3.86 5.23 -12.37
N TYR A 257 5.14 5.48 -12.15
CA TYR A 257 5.63 6.76 -11.62
C TYR A 257 5.21 7.94 -12.53
N LYS A 258 5.44 7.82 -13.83
CA LYS A 258 5.10 8.86 -14.81
C LYS A 258 3.61 9.13 -14.89
N LYS A 259 2.75 8.11 -14.70
CA LYS A 259 1.29 8.29 -14.62
C LYS A 259 0.90 9.27 -13.50
N TRP A 260 1.57 9.21 -12.36
CA TRP A 260 1.22 9.99 -11.16
C TRP A 260 1.97 11.31 -11.04
N PHE A 261 3.25 11.33 -11.40
CA PHE A 261 4.12 12.49 -11.19
C PHE A 261 4.50 13.23 -12.49
N GLY A 262 4.23 12.63 -13.66
CA GLY A 262 4.44 13.29 -14.95
C GLY A 262 5.89 13.40 -15.41
N GLU A 263 6.83 12.81 -14.67
CA GLU A 263 8.26 12.83 -14.95
C GLU A 263 8.88 11.43 -14.82
N GLU A 264 10.17 11.30 -15.17
CA GLU A 264 10.90 10.04 -15.02
C GLU A 264 11.43 9.91 -13.59
N PRO A 265 11.35 8.73 -12.96
CA PRO A 265 11.88 8.54 -11.62
C PRO A 265 13.41 8.45 -11.59
N ASN A 266 14.00 8.81 -10.45
CA ASN A 266 15.41 8.56 -10.15
C ASN A 266 15.61 7.18 -9.50
N ILE A 267 15.58 6.11 -10.31
CA ILE A 267 15.72 4.73 -9.82
C ILE A 267 17.11 4.49 -9.19
N ASP A 268 18.16 5.16 -9.68
CA ASP A 268 19.52 4.98 -9.16
C ASP A 268 19.62 5.47 -7.71
N ALA A 269 18.97 6.59 -7.36
CA ALA A 269 18.90 7.05 -5.97
C ALA A 269 18.23 6.01 -5.05
N LEU A 270 17.17 5.35 -5.50
CA LEU A 270 16.50 4.29 -4.73
C LEU A 270 17.41 3.08 -4.51
N LYS A 271 18.16 2.67 -5.53
CA LYS A 271 19.13 1.56 -5.44
C LYS A 271 20.31 1.90 -4.52
N ASP A 272 20.80 3.14 -4.58
CA ASP A 272 21.86 3.63 -3.71
C ASP A 272 21.39 3.69 -2.24
N ALA A 273 20.15 4.09 -2.00
CA ALA A 273 19.54 4.08 -0.67
C ALA A 273 19.36 2.65 -0.12
N ALA A 274 18.98 1.69 -0.96
CA ALA A 274 18.84 0.28 -0.58
C ALA A 274 20.17 -0.38 -0.13
N SER A 275 21.30 0.20 -0.56
CA SER A 275 22.64 -0.37 -0.34
C SER A 275 23.34 0.13 0.94
N LYS A 276 22.70 1.05 1.67
CA LYS A 276 23.21 1.65 2.92
C LYS A 276 22.60 0.97 4.14
#